data_AF-A0A4S0FY21-F1
#
_entry.id   AF-A0A4S0FY21-F1
#
_cell.length_a   1.000
_cell.length_b   1.000
_cell.length_c   1.000
_cell.angle_alpha   90.00
_cell.angle_beta   90.00
_cell.angle_gamma   90.00
#
_symmetry.space_group_name_H-M   'P 1'
#
loop_
_entity.id
_entity.type
_entity.pdbx_description
1 polymer ?
#
loop_
_entity_poly.entity_id
_entity_poly.type
_entity_poly.pdbx_seq_one_letter_code
_entity_poly.pdbx_strand_id
1 'polypeptide(L)' 'MTAQKVFGIAGWKNSGKTGLAVRIVTELTARGYRVSTIKHAHHDFDIDKVGADSWRHRQAGAH' A
#
# COMPACT_ATOMS: atom_id res chain seq x y z
N MET A 1 20.76 14.11 -6.67
CA MET A 1 19.80 13.04 -6.30
C MET A 1 18.82 13.65 -5.30
N THR A 2 17.53 13.70 -5.61
CA THR A 2 16.52 14.08 -4.61
C THR A 2 16.37 12.93 -3.61
N ALA A 3 16.37 13.24 -2.32
CA ALA A 3 16.14 12.24 -1.28
C ALA A 3 14.73 11.65 -1.46
N GLN A 4 14.63 10.32 -1.47
CA GLN A 4 13.34 9.64 -1.56
C GLN A 4 12.55 9.86 -0.27
N LYS A 5 11.28 10.26 -0.39
CA LYS A 5 10.39 10.45 0.76
C LYS A 5 9.77 9.10 1.12
N VAL A 6 10.16 8.53 2.26
CA VAL A 6 9.72 7.20 2.72
C VAL A 6 9.11 7.30 4.11
N PHE A 7 7.99 6.62 4.33
CA PHE A 7 7.35 6.45 5.63
C PHE A 7 6.75 5.05 5.74
N GLY A 8 6.44 4.61 6.97
CA GLY A 8 5.88 3.29 7.26
C GLY A 8 4.60 3.38 8.09
N ILE A 9 3.74 2.36 7.96
CA ILE A 9 2.52 2.19 8.75
C ILE A 9 2.67 0.91 9.58
N ALA A 10 2.78 1.05 10.90
CA ALA A 10 2.94 -0.06 11.84
C ALA A 10 1.76 -0.15 12.82
N GLY A 11 1.54 -1.33 13.38
CA GLY A 11 0.42 -1.59 14.29
C GLY A 11 -0.01 -3.06 14.32
N TRP A 12 -0.88 -3.41 15.27
CA TRP A 12 -1.35 -4.76 15.52
C TRP A 12 -2.17 -5.35 14.36
N LYS A 13 -2.29 -6.68 14.30
CA LYS A 13 -3.18 -7.34 13.33
C LYS A 13 -4.61 -6.80 13.48
N ASN A 14 -5.29 -6.58 12.36
CA ASN A 14 -6.65 -6.00 12.30
C ASN A 14 -6.79 -4.53 12.79
N SER A 15 -5.69 -3.79 12.96
CA SER A 15 -5.76 -2.36 13.34
C SER A 15 -6.10 -1.40 12.19
N GLY A 16 -6.49 -1.91 11.03
CA GLY A 16 -6.83 -1.09 9.86
C GLY A 16 -5.65 -0.60 9.00
N LYS A 17 -4.41 -1.09 9.21
CA LYS A 17 -3.21 -0.65 8.47
C LYS A 17 -3.38 -0.68 6.95
N THR A 18 -3.88 -1.80 6.42
CA THR A 18 -4.11 -1.94 4.98
C THR A 18 -5.12 -0.92 4.48
N GLY A 19 -6.23 -0.72 5.21
CA GLY A 19 -7.25 0.27 4.84
C GLY A 19 -6.69 1.69 4.81
N LEU A 20 -5.87 2.05 5.79
CA LEU A 20 -5.19 3.34 5.82
C LEU A 20 -4.21 3.49 4.64
N ALA A 21 -3.39 2.47 4.39
CA ALA A 21 -2.42 2.47 3.30
C ALA A 21 -3.09 2.69 1.93
N VAL A 22 -4.20 1.97 1.67
CA VAL A 22 -5.00 2.13 0.45
C VAL A 22 -5.50 3.57 0.28
N ARG A 23 -6.09 4.17 1.34
CA ARG A 23 -6.60 5.56 1.29
C ARG A 23 -5.49 6.58 1.03
N ILE A 24 -4.32 6.39 1.64
CA ILE A 24 -3.17 7.28 1.42
C ILE A 24 -2.69 7.18 -0.03
N VAL A 25 -2.57 5.97 -0.57
CA VAL A 25 -2.18 5.78 -1.99
C VAL A 25 -3.19 6.45 -2.91
N THR A 26 -4.49 6.22 -2.71
CA THR A 26 -5.55 6.85 -3.51
C THR A 26 -5.43 8.37 -3.51
N GLU A 27 -5.26 8.98 -2.34
CA GLU A 27 -5.17 10.44 -2.21
C GLU A 27 -3.89 11.00 -2.88
N LEU A 28 -2.74 10.35 -2.66
CA LEU A 28 -1.49 10.81 -3.27
C LEU A 28 -1.50 10.65 -4.79
N THR A 29 -2.04 9.56 -5.31
CA THR A 29 -2.22 9.35 -6.75
C THR A 29 -3.18 10.39 -7.32
N ALA A 30 -4.31 10.67 -6.65
CA ALA A 30 -5.26 11.71 -7.08
C ALA A 30 -4.65 13.10 -7.15
N ARG A 31 -3.64 13.38 -6.31
CA ARG A 31 -2.83 14.62 -6.36
C ARG A 31 -1.73 14.61 -7.42
N GLY A 32 -1.60 13.55 -8.21
CA GLY A 32 -0.62 13.42 -9.29
C GLY A 32 0.77 12.93 -8.83
N TYR A 33 0.91 12.43 -7.60
CA TYR A 33 2.16 11.82 -7.17
C TYR A 33 2.30 10.38 -7.69
N ARG A 34 3.53 10.01 -8.04
CA ARG A 34 3.89 8.62 -8.31
C ARG A 34 4.26 7.93 -6.99
N VAL A 35 3.50 6.90 -6.62
CA VAL A 35 3.63 6.21 -5.32
C VAL A 35 3.85 4.72 -5.55
N SER A 36 4.78 4.15 -4.77
CA SER A 36 4.99 2.70 -4.69
C SER A 36 4.77 2.24 -3.25
N THR A 37 4.24 1.02 -3.08
CA THR A 37 3.99 0.46 -1.74
C THR A 37 4.70 -0.87 -1.54
N ILE A 38 5.28 -1.04 -0.35
CA ILE A 38 5.94 -2.29 0.06
C ILE A 38 5.16 -2.83 1.27
N LYS A 39 4.78 -4.10 1.22
CA LYS A 39 4.09 -4.80 2.32
C LYS A 39 4.97 -5.92 2.84
N HIS A 40 5.14 -5.99 4.16
CA HIS A 40 5.75 -7.14 4.84
C HIS A 40 4.64 -8.15 5.22
N ALA A 41 4.69 -9.37 4.66
CA ALA A 41 3.69 -10.41 4.89
C ALA A 41 4.35 -11.62 5.58
N HIS A 42 3.73 -12.14 6.65
CA HIS A 42 4.30 -13.22 7.47
C HIS A 42 3.87 -14.64 7.10
N HIS A 43 3.02 -14.85 6.08
CA HIS A 43 2.66 -16.19 5.59
C HIS A 43 2.35 -16.12 4.09
N ASP A 44 2.49 -17.27 3.42
CA ASP A 44 2.45 -17.52 1.97
C ASP A 44 1.82 -16.42 1.10
N PHE A 45 2.66 -15.97 0.18
CA PHE A 45 2.44 -14.91 -0.76
C PHE A 45 1.52 -15.36 -1.90
N ASP A 46 0.20 -15.27 -1.68
CA ASP A 46 -0.79 -15.44 -2.74
C ASP A 46 -0.89 -14.10 -3.51
N ILE A 47 0.04 -13.90 -4.46
CA ILE A 47 -0.10 -12.88 -5.50
C ILE A 47 -1.39 -13.21 -6.27
N ASP A 48 -2.24 -12.20 -6.46
CA ASP A 48 -3.37 -12.25 -7.40
C ASP A 48 -4.66 -13.00 -7.01
N LYS A 49 -5.05 -13.02 -5.73
CA LYS A 49 -6.47 -13.17 -5.38
C LYS A 49 -7.19 -11.83 -5.31
N VAL A 50 -8.36 -11.75 -5.95
CA VAL A 50 -9.32 -10.63 -5.79
C VAL A 50 -9.61 -10.46 -4.29
N GLY A 51 -9.29 -9.29 -3.74
CA GLY A 51 -9.45 -8.98 -2.33
C GLY A 51 -8.19 -9.11 -1.46
N ALA A 52 -7.05 -9.56 -2.03
CA ALA A 52 -5.76 -9.46 -1.37
C ALA A 52 -5.30 -7.98 -1.26
N ASP A 53 -4.45 -7.70 -0.28
CA ASP A 53 -3.95 -6.34 -0.06
C ASP A 53 -3.17 -5.82 -1.27
N SER A 54 -2.36 -6.66 -1.93
CA SER A 54 -1.65 -6.31 -3.16
C SER A 54 -2.60 -5.87 -4.28
N TRP A 55 -3.76 -6.53 -4.41
CA TRP A 55 -4.80 -6.16 -5.37
C TRP A 55 -5.42 -4.79 -5.04
N ARG A 56 -5.76 -4.54 -3.76
CA ARG A 56 -6.31 -3.24 -3.33
C ARG A 56 -5.33 -2.09 -3.55
N HIS A 57 -4.04 -2.33 -3.29
CA HIS A 57 -2.98 -1.34 -3.50
C HIS A 57 -2.80 -0.99 -4.98
N ARG A 58 -2.79 -2.00 -5.86
CA ARG A 58 -2.70 -1.78 -7.31
C ARG A 58 -3.94 -1.07 -7.85
N GLN A 59 -5.13 -1.43 -7.37
CA GLN A 59 -6.37 -0.73 -7.71
C GLN A 59 -6.35 0.74 -7.28
N ALA A 60 -5.68 1.07 -6.18
CA ALA A 60 -5.51 2.45 -5.72
C ALA A 60 -4.49 3.27 -6.55
N GLY A 61 -3.80 2.64 -7.51
CA GLY A 61 -2.83 3.30 -8.39
C GLY A 61 -1.36 3.18 -7.97
N ALA A 62 -1.04 2.29 -7.02
CA ALA A 62 0.36 1.97 -6.75
C ALA A 62 0.98 1.16 -7.91
N HIS A 63 2.22 1.49 -8.26
CA HIS A 63 3.01 0.83 -9.30
C HIS A 63 4.37 0.36 -8.76
#